data_AF-A0A1V4YXX0-F1
#
_entry.id   AF-A0A1V4YXX0-F1
#
_cell.length_a   1.000
_cell.length_b   1.000
_cell.length_c   1.000
_cell.angle_alpha   90.00
_cell.angle_beta   90.00
_cell.angle_gamma   90.00
#
_symmetry.space_group_name_H-M   'P 1'
#
loop_
_entity.id
_entity.type
_entity.pdbx_description
1 polymer ?
#
loop_
_entity_poly.entity_id
_entity_poly.type
_entity_poly.pdbx_seq_one_letter_code
_entity_poly.pdbx_strand_id
1 'polypeptide(L)'
;MENRQYLIPVAVLVIAVLVIPQNALAYNNVDAHQAVNAHAIEYFEKYIMPKDQYLKSASLSGSPCVGIAWDIEDGADTGKKTGPARTVSINKRKALQEWIIDAGYSADEPEAPMALRHFYDPERQPRYLTDQIVDWNVMSYGNPQMDAYTWAFTAPDNPYTFQMAKTYYRRALESVDPENEDYGNAWRAVGETMHMFADMTVPAHVRNDGHVRYDLYERFTRGDSVDDYAYRAAVKSLDYDCAYASDSQSLQKLFTDLAAFTHNNFFSEDTLPLWSSTTTTNGNALYASPVLNIDPSFTGYYKRTVDGRETLMATQKLSSRLGLWTTPVLGMDWKVLDSQQQVLIPTAIRADAAVLDAFLPRYAVTIDSVTPVLTQPGVYTVEGHITHVPTREWPSSPEIRNGAHVVVNGKDYAITPYGNAQSLKTIRVDVPAADGDVLYMYYDLGGYVIKSGSVRIKGPAPTPSPTPKATPKPTQAPTKKPTSPSSGTAFKSNDILYLEITPAVAEYIVSNELKISYNGYYLVMISPGHAFVSDDKYLISRVTSYTNPISDPPFLEVTGRYWSSYGSDDNQFWDKDFVESHFQKVGTLDLNKANFGFSGDG
;
A
#
# COMPACT_ATOMS: atom_id res chain seq x y z
N MET A 1 36.57 -44.50 27.47
CA MET A 1 36.77 -44.15 26.03
C MET A 1 35.60 -44.67 25.18
N GLU A 2 34.35 -44.64 25.66
CA GLU A 2 33.24 -45.34 24.99
C GLU A 2 32.19 -44.43 24.33
N ASN A 3 32.22 -43.10 24.53
CA ASN A 3 31.22 -42.20 23.94
C ASN A 3 31.62 -41.57 22.60
N ARG A 4 32.83 -41.86 22.07
CA ARG A 4 33.29 -41.32 20.78
C ARG A 4 32.58 -41.93 19.56
N GLN A 5 32.01 -43.12 19.70
CA GLN A 5 31.36 -43.84 18.59
C GLN A 5 29.97 -43.28 18.24
N TYR A 6 29.35 -42.51 19.15
CA TYR A 6 28.04 -41.87 18.92
C TYR A 6 28.14 -40.40 18.47
N LEU A 7 29.28 -39.75 18.69
CA LEU A 7 29.48 -38.35 18.28
C LEU A 7 29.68 -38.19 16.77
N ILE A 8 30.32 -39.17 16.10
CA ILE A 8 30.56 -39.12 14.66
C ILE A 8 29.26 -39.30 13.86
N PRO A 9 28.37 -40.27 14.16
CA PRO A 9 27.08 -40.39 13.48
C PRO A 9 26.16 -39.19 13.70
N VAL A 10 26.13 -38.62 14.92
CA VAL A 10 25.31 -37.43 15.22
C VAL A 10 25.85 -36.19 14.50
N ALA A 11 27.17 -36.00 14.44
CA ALA A 11 27.77 -34.91 13.66
C ALA A 11 27.49 -35.05 12.16
N VAL A 12 27.56 -36.28 11.61
CA VAL A 12 27.23 -36.55 10.21
C VAL A 12 25.73 -36.37 9.92
N LEU A 13 24.86 -36.73 10.86
CA LEU A 13 23.41 -36.53 10.73
C LEU A 13 23.04 -35.03 10.80
N VAL A 14 23.69 -34.26 11.69
CA VAL A 14 23.51 -32.79 11.77
C VAL A 14 24.03 -32.12 10.49
N ILE A 15 25.16 -32.56 9.94
CA ILE A 15 25.69 -32.07 8.65
C ILE A 15 24.74 -32.47 7.51
N ALA A 16 24.19 -33.68 7.50
CA ALA A 16 23.27 -34.14 6.45
C ALA A 16 21.91 -33.43 6.48
N VAL A 17 21.40 -33.06 7.66
CA VAL A 17 20.16 -32.26 7.80
C VAL A 17 20.39 -30.79 7.39
N LEU A 18 21.62 -30.27 7.54
CA LEU A 18 22.01 -28.94 7.06
C LEU A 18 22.29 -28.87 5.54
N VAL A 19 22.30 -30.01 4.83
CA VAL A 19 22.65 -30.11 3.39
C VAL A 19 21.44 -30.49 2.51
N ILE A 20 20.23 -30.54 3.07
CA ILE A 20 19.00 -30.71 2.25
C ILE A 20 18.90 -29.52 1.28
N PRO A 21 18.76 -29.74 -0.04
CA PRO A 21 18.58 -28.67 -1.00
C PRO A 21 17.23 -28.00 -0.74
N GLN A 22 17.27 -26.80 -0.18
CA GLN A 22 16.12 -25.91 -0.12
C GLN A 22 16.05 -25.16 -1.46
N ASN A 23 14.86 -25.14 -2.07
CA ASN A 23 14.61 -24.55 -3.38
C ASN A 23 14.94 -23.05 -3.37
N ALA A 24 15.57 -22.54 -4.43
CA ALA A 24 15.78 -21.12 -4.62
C ALA A 24 14.44 -20.37 -4.52
N LEU A 25 14.36 -19.38 -3.63
CA LEU A 25 13.26 -18.43 -3.51
C LEU A 25 13.91 -17.05 -3.51
N ALA A 26 13.62 -16.25 -4.53
CA ALA A 26 13.93 -14.83 -4.59
C ALA A 26 12.88 -14.08 -3.76
N TYR A 27 13.30 -13.18 -2.86
CA TYR A 27 12.49 -12.56 -1.82
C TYR A 27 11.55 -13.53 -1.06
N ASN A 28 10.85 -13.03 -0.04
CA ASN A 28 9.46 -13.48 0.10
C ASN A 28 8.66 -12.59 -0.84
N ASN A 29 8.70 -12.88 -2.15
CA ASN A 29 8.03 -12.12 -3.21
C ASN A 29 6.52 -11.94 -2.94
N VAL A 30 6.01 -12.79 -2.04
CA VAL A 30 4.65 -12.94 -1.55
C VAL A 30 4.15 -11.79 -0.67
N ASP A 31 4.98 -11.01 0.04
CA ASP A 31 4.44 -10.03 1.02
C ASP A 31 5.17 -8.69 1.16
N ALA A 32 6.51 -8.65 1.13
CA ALA A 32 7.24 -7.44 1.49
C ALA A 32 7.05 -6.28 0.49
N HIS A 33 7.23 -6.50 -0.81
CA HIS A 33 7.04 -5.45 -1.82
C HIS A 33 5.59 -4.97 -1.89
N GLN A 34 4.62 -5.87 -1.72
CA GLN A 34 3.21 -5.50 -1.64
C GLN A 34 2.95 -4.59 -0.43
N ALA A 35 3.54 -4.90 0.73
CA ALA A 35 3.44 -4.07 1.93
C ALA A 35 4.14 -2.70 1.76
N VAL A 36 5.31 -2.66 1.11
CA VAL A 36 6.01 -1.39 0.80
C VAL A 36 5.14 -0.52 -0.11
N ASN A 37 4.57 -1.09 -1.18
CA ASN A 37 3.67 -0.38 -2.08
C ASN A 37 2.42 0.13 -1.36
N ALA A 38 1.81 -0.70 -0.50
CA ALA A 38 0.65 -0.31 0.30
C ALA A 38 0.97 0.89 1.21
N HIS A 39 2.08 0.83 1.94
CA HIS A 39 2.49 1.94 2.81
C HIS A 39 2.96 3.18 2.05
N ALA A 40 3.49 3.03 0.83
CA ALA A 40 3.81 4.16 -0.03
C ALA A 40 2.54 4.92 -0.45
N ILE A 41 1.47 4.20 -0.79
CA ILE A 41 0.15 4.79 -1.05
C ILE A 41 -0.38 5.52 0.20
N GLU A 42 -0.35 4.86 1.37
CA GLU A 42 -0.78 5.48 2.63
C GLU A 42 0.02 6.75 2.94
N TYR A 43 1.34 6.69 2.74
CA TYR A 43 2.21 7.84 2.94
C TYR A 43 1.83 8.98 1.98
N PHE A 44 1.63 8.66 0.70
CA PHE A 44 1.27 9.61 -0.33
C PHE A 44 -0.07 10.30 0.00
N GLU A 45 -1.11 9.54 0.31
CA GLU A 45 -2.44 10.08 0.67
C GLU A 45 -2.40 10.92 1.95
N LYS A 46 -1.61 10.53 2.95
CA LYS A 46 -1.57 11.20 4.26
C LYS A 46 -0.67 12.44 4.29
N TYR A 47 0.45 12.42 3.55
CA TYR A 47 1.51 13.41 3.74
C TYR A 47 1.91 14.19 2.49
N ILE A 48 1.61 13.69 1.28
CA ILE A 48 1.91 14.36 0.01
C ILE A 48 0.65 15.03 -0.53
N MET A 49 -0.43 14.28 -0.76
CA MET A 49 -1.67 14.81 -1.34
C MET A 49 -2.22 16.05 -0.61
N PRO A 50 -2.28 16.09 0.74
CA PRO A 50 -2.86 17.25 1.44
C PRO A 50 -2.01 18.53 1.31
N LYS A 51 -0.73 18.42 0.94
CA LYS A 51 0.19 19.55 0.77
C LYS A 51 0.23 20.08 -0.65
N ASP A 52 0.00 19.22 -1.64
CA ASP A 52 -0.10 19.61 -3.05
C ASP A 52 -1.46 20.27 -3.32
N GLN A 53 -1.44 21.49 -3.84
CA GLN A 53 -2.65 22.29 -4.05
C GLN A 53 -3.65 21.67 -5.04
N TYR A 54 -3.19 20.80 -5.94
CA TYR A 54 -4.00 20.13 -6.97
C TYR A 54 -4.39 18.70 -6.58
N LEU A 55 -3.68 18.09 -5.63
CA LEU A 55 -4.02 16.76 -5.11
C LEU A 55 -4.86 16.78 -3.84
N LYS A 56 -4.85 17.88 -3.06
CA LYS A 56 -5.54 17.95 -1.75
C LYS A 56 -7.04 17.63 -1.76
N SER A 57 -7.70 17.80 -2.91
CA SER A 57 -9.12 17.49 -3.12
C SER A 57 -9.34 16.28 -4.02
N ALA A 58 -8.27 15.62 -4.44
CA ALA A 58 -8.33 14.38 -5.19
C ALA A 58 -8.41 13.17 -4.24
N SER A 59 -8.67 11.99 -4.81
CA SER A 59 -8.74 10.72 -4.10
C SER A 59 -8.26 9.60 -5.02
N LEU A 60 -7.70 8.53 -4.45
CA LEU A 60 -7.33 7.31 -5.19
C LEU A 60 -8.41 6.21 -5.07
N SER A 61 -9.55 6.52 -4.45
CA SER A 61 -10.63 5.58 -4.13
C SER A 61 -11.80 5.64 -5.13
N GLY A 62 -11.50 5.91 -6.41
CA GLY A 62 -12.49 5.89 -7.48
C GLY A 62 -12.94 4.48 -7.86
N SER A 63 -13.58 4.40 -9.02
CA SER A 63 -14.09 3.14 -9.55
C SER A 63 -12.94 2.18 -9.88
N PRO A 64 -13.09 0.88 -9.61
CA PRO A 64 -12.14 -0.12 -10.09
C PRO A 64 -12.01 -0.08 -11.62
N CYS A 65 -10.81 -0.35 -12.13
CA CYS A 65 -10.53 -0.36 -13.56
C CYS A 65 -10.02 -1.73 -14.02
N VAL A 66 -10.17 -1.99 -15.32
CA VAL A 66 -9.72 -3.21 -15.97
C VAL A 66 -8.24 -3.10 -16.34
N GLY A 67 -7.53 -4.22 -16.34
CA GLY A 67 -6.14 -4.34 -16.79
C GLY A 67 -5.68 -5.79 -16.83
N ILE A 68 -4.42 -6.00 -17.19
CA ILE A 68 -3.79 -7.32 -17.25
C ILE A 68 -3.00 -7.57 -15.95
N ALA A 69 -3.45 -8.55 -15.18
CA ALA A 69 -2.84 -8.90 -13.89
C ALA A 69 -2.06 -10.22 -13.93
N TRP A 70 -1.15 -10.36 -12.98
CA TRP A 70 -0.62 -11.64 -12.52
C TRP A 70 -0.53 -11.57 -11.00
N ASP A 71 -1.42 -12.28 -10.31
CA ASP A 71 -1.55 -12.18 -8.86
C ASP A 71 -0.90 -13.35 -8.17
N ILE A 72 -0.71 -13.23 -6.87
CA ILE A 72 -0.25 -14.29 -5.98
C ILE A 72 -1.04 -15.61 -6.17
N GLU A 73 -2.35 -15.52 -6.39
CA GLU A 73 -3.24 -16.67 -6.62
C GLU A 73 -2.96 -17.39 -7.94
N ASP A 74 -2.37 -16.70 -8.91
CA ASP A 74 -2.00 -17.24 -10.22
C ASP A 74 -0.68 -18.04 -10.13
N GLY A 75 0.05 -17.91 -9.01
CA GLY A 75 1.23 -18.69 -8.65
C GLY A 75 2.52 -18.22 -9.32
N ALA A 76 3.54 -19.06 -9.28
CA ALA A 76 4.83 -18.85 -9.96
C ALA A 76 4.94 -19.75 -11.21
N ASP A 77 5.41 -19.23 -12.35
CA ASP A 77 5.73 -20.09 -13.49
C ASP A 77 7.12 -20.72 -13.26
N THR A 78 7.13 -21.91 -12.65
CA THR A 78 8.35 -22.67 -12.31
C THR A 78 9.23 -23.10 -13.51
N GLY A 79 8.99 -22.58 -14.72
CA GLY A 79 9.81 -22.84 -15.92
C GLY A 79 9.79 -24.29 -16.42
N LYS A 80 9.06 -25.21 -15.76
CA LYS A 80 8.98 -26.63 -16.12
C LYS A 80 8.12 -26.90 -17.36
N LYS A 81 7.47 -25.89 -17.93
CA LYS A 81 6.76 -26.00 -19.21
C LYS A 81 7.65 -25.42 -20.31
N THR A 82 8.40 -26.30 -20.98
CA THR A 82 9.17 -25.98 -22.19
C THR A 82 8.26 -25.38 -23.27
N GLY A 83 8.28 -24.06 -23.43
CA GLY A 83 7.54 -23.31 -24.44
C GLY A 83 7.87 -21.81 -24.38
N PRO A 84 7.61 -21.03 -25.45
CA PRO A 84 7.82 -19.58 -25.43
C PRO A 84 7.02 -18.95 -24.29
N ALA A 85 7.65 -18.02 -23.57
CA ALA A 85 7.14 -17.29 -22.41
C ALA A 85 5.62 -17.07 -22.50
N ARG A 86 4.86 -17.78 -21.65
CA ARG A 86 3.43 -17.54 -21.54
C ARG A 86 3.25 -16.43 -20.51
N THR A 87 3.14 -15.20 -20.98
CA THR A 87 2.39 -14.18 -20.27
C THR A 87 0.98 -14.76 -20.11
N VAL A 88 0.62 -15.30 -18.92
CA VAL A 88 -0.80 -15.62 -18.68
C VAL A 88 -1.46 -14.29 -18.38
N SER A 89 -1.92 -13.65 -19.45
CA SER A 89 -2.66 -12.40 -19.40
C SER A 89 -4.06 -12.68 -18.85
N ILE A 90 -4.30 -12.37 -17.58
CA ILE A 90 -5.65 -12.45 -17.01
C ILE A 90 -6.19 -11.04 -16.90
N ASN A 91 -7.28 -10.77 -17.61
CA ASN A 91 -8.03 -9.54 -17.42
C ASN A 91 -8.68 -9.57 -16.04
N LYS A 92 -8.29 -8.63 -15.20
CA LYS A 92 -8.89 -8.43 -13.86
C LYS A 92 -9.44 -7.01 -13.77
N ARG A 93 -10.37 -6.81 -12.83
CA ARG A 93 -10.93 -5.50 -12.49
C ARG A 93 -10.65 -5.24 -11.03
N LYS A 94 -9.87 -4.21 -10.73
CA LYS A 94 -9.36 -3.93 -9.38
C LYS A 94 -9.37 -2.44 -9.08
N ALA A 95 -9.41 -2.10 -7.80
CA ALA A 95 -9.16 -0.74 -7.37
C ALA A 95 -7.75 -0.30 -7.78
N LEU A 96 -7.53 1.01 -7.94
CA LEU A 96 -6.22 1.58 -8.28
C LEU A 96 -5.14 1.12 -7.29
N GLN A 97 -5.45 1.16 -5.99
CA GLN A 97 -4.50 0.75 -4.95
C GLN A 97 -4.13 -0.73 -5.08
N GLU A 98 -5.10 -1.60 -5.36
CA GLU A 98 -4.88 -3.04 -5.53
C GLU A 98 -3.96 -3.31 -6.73
N TRP A 99 -4.14 -2.59 -7.84
CA TRP A 99 -3.23 -2.69 -8.99
C TRP A 99 -1.77 -2.37 -8.62
N ILE A 100 -1.56 -1.31 -7.85
CA ILE A 100 -0.21 -0.90 -7.43
C ILE A 100 0.35 -1.90 -6.41
N ILE A 101 -0.46 -2.37 -5.45
CA ILE A 101 -0.04 -3.32 -4.42
C ILE A 101 0.36 -4.65 -5.04
N ASP A 102 -0.48 -5.22 -5.91
CA ASP A 102 -0.21 -6.52 -6.55
C ASP A 102 0.97 -6.48 -7.53
N ALA A 103 1.26 -5.30 -8.10
CA ALA A 103 2.44 -5.11 -8.92
C ALA A 103 3.77 -5.22 -8.14
N GLY A 104 3.73 -5.14 -6.80
CA GLY A 104 4.86 -5.51 -5.95
C GLY A 104 5.24 -6.99 -6.09
N TYR A 105 4.27 -7.86 -6.39
CA TYR A 105 4.48 -9.30 -6.68
C TYR A 105 4.76 -9.55 -8.17
N SER A 106 4.01 -8.91 -9.08
CA SER A 106 4.13 -9.18 -10.52
C SER A 106 5.41 -8.66 -11.19
N ALA A 107 6.24 -7.90 -10.47
CA ALA A 107 7.58 -7.52 -10.92
C ALA A 107 8.60 -8.67 -10.79
N ASP A 108 8.37 -9.61 -9.88
CA ASP A 108 9.15 -10.84 -9.68
C ASP A 108 8.60 -12.02 -10.51
N GLU A 109 7.28 -12.10 -10.62
CA GLU A 109 6.54 -13.24 -11.17
C GLU A 109 5.75 -12.83 -12.42
N PRO A 110 5.52 -13.72 -13.40
CA PRO A 110 5.73 -15.17 -13.37
C PRO A 110 7.11 -15.66 -13.81
N GLU A 111 7.93 -14.77 -14.39
CA GLU A 111 9.12 -15.21 -15.11
C GLU A 111 10.35 -15.17 -14.18
N ALA A 112 10.78 -16.33 -13.67
CA ALA A 112 11.99 -16.44 -12.85
C ALA A 112 13.24 -15.68 -13.37
N PRO A 113 13.47 -15.50 -14.69
CA PRO A 113 14.56 -14.63 -15.19
C PRO A 113 14.40 -13.12 -14.89
N MET A 114 13.25 -12.66 -14.39
CA MET A 114 12.97 -11.26 -14.06
C MET A 114 13.86 -10.76 -12.92
N ALA A 115 14.02 -11.58 -11.87
CA ALA A 115 14.90 -11.28 -10.74
C ALA A 115 16.35 -10.95 -11.17
N LEU A 116 16.85 -11.53 -12.27
CA LEU A 116 18.19 -11.22 -12.80
C LEU A 116 18.33 -9.76 -13.27
N ARG A 117 17.21 -9.05 -13.45
CA ARG A 117 17.16 -7.66 -13.91
C ARG A 117 16.98 -6.66 -12.76
N HIS A 118 16.86 -7.13 -11.52
CA HIS A 118 16.61 -6.30 -10.34
C HIS A 118 17.88 -5.68 -9.73
N PHE A 119 19.04 -5.95 -10.36
CA PHE A 119 20.35 -5.51 -9.88
C PHE A 119 20.80 -4.23 -10.59
N TYR A 120 21.41 -3.32 -9.82
CA TYR A 120 22.07 -2.13 -10.33
C TYR A 120 23.25 -1.74 -9.43
N ASP A 121 24.47 -2.09 -9.84
CA ASP A 121 25.69 -1.65 -9.16
C ASP A 121 26.04 -0.20 -9.54
N PRO A 122 26.00 0.76 -8.60
CA PRO A 122 26.32 2.15 -8.87
C PRO A 122 27.83 2.41 -9.02
N GLU A 123 28.70 1.54 -8.48
CA GLU A 123 30.17 1.69 -8.48
C GLU A 123 30.83 0.98 -9.69
N ARG A 124 30.40 -0.24 -10.03
CA ARG A 124 31.09 -1.11 -11.00
C ARG A 124 30.42 -1.20 -12.37
N GLN A 125 31.18 -1.75 -13.32
CA GLN A 125 30.73 -2.07 -14.67
C GLN A 125 30.97 -3.55 -14.99
N PRO A 126 30.06 -4.21 -15.72
CA PRO A 126 28.72 -3.71 -16.06
C PRO A 126 27.83 -3.57 -14.81
N ARG A 127 26.78 -2.75 -14.89
CA ARG A 127 25.89 -2.43 -13.75
C ARG A 127 24.90 -3.55 -13.42
N TYR A 128 24.62 -4.44 -14.35
CA TYR A 128 23.74 -5.59 -14.14
C TYR A 128 24.45 -6.71 -13.37
N LEU A 129 23.67 -7.68 -12.88
CA LEU A 129 24.19 -8.82 -12.13
C LEU A 129 25.28 -9.56 -12.92
N THR A 130 26.48 -9.65 -12.35
CA THR A 130 27.63 -10.37 -12.94
C THR A 130 28.11 -11.52 -12.08
N ASP A 131 27.76 -11.54 -10.80
CA ASP A 131 28.22 -12.55 -9.86
C ASP A 131 27.38 -13.83 -9.92
N GLN A 132 28.00 -14.95 -9.58
CA GLN A 132 27.41 -16.28 -9.40
C GLN A 132 26.60 -16.87 -10.58
N ILE A 133 26.52 -16.22 -11.75
CA ILE A 133 25.79 -16.71 -12.95
C ILE A 133 26.25 -18.11 -13.38
N VAL A 134 27.50 -18.48 -13.12
CA VAL A 134 28.08 -19.77 -13.56
C VAL A 134 27.58 -20.96 -12.74
N ASP A 135 27.15 -20.73 -11.49
CA ASP A 135 26.51 -21.75 -10.64
C ASP A 135 25.00 -21.90 -10.95
N TRP A 136 24.42 -21.01 -11.77
CA TRP A 136 23.02 -21.03 -12.24
C TRP A 136 22.76 -22.03 -13.37
N ASN A 137 23.47 -23.17 -13.40
CA ASN A 137 23.17 -24.30 -14.31
C ASN A 137 21.75 -24.90 -14.09
N VAL A 138 20.98 -24.35 -13.15
CA VAL A 138 19.60 -24.70 -12.79
C VAL A 138 18.56 -23.94 -13.64
N MET A 139 18.94 -22.80 -14.23
CA MET A 139 18.09 -22.01 -15.13
C MET A 139 18.71 -22.07 -16.53
N SER A 140 18.05 -22.71 -17.50
CA SER A 140 18.51 -22.73 -18.91
C SER A 140 18.46 -21.35 -19.61
N TYR A 141 18.34 -20.27 -18.83
CA TYR A 141 18.19 -18.90 -19.27
C TYR A 141 19.54 -18.19 -19.11
N GLY A 142 20.10 -17.69 -20.21
CA GLY A 142 21.31 -16.87 -20.14
C GLY A 142 21.06 -15.58 -19.35
N ASN A 143 22.12 -14.96 -18.83
CA ASN A 143 22.01 -13.65 -18.19
C ASN A 143 21.44 -12.63 -19.19
N PRO A 144 20.34 -11.91 -18.87
CA PRO A 144 19.73 -10.93 -19.76
C PRO A 144 20.62 -9.71 -20.04
N GLN A 145 21.70 -9.51 -19.28
CA GLN A 145 22.61 -8.36 -19.37
C GLN A 145 21.85 -7.02 -19.25
N MET A 146 20.89 -6.97 -18.32
CA MET A 146 19.97 -5.87 -18.11
C MET A 146 20.03 -5.42 -16.65
N ASP A 147 20.24 -4.11 -16.43
CA ASP A 147 20.23 -3.53 -15.09
C ASP A 147 18.85 -2.97 -14.71
N ALA A 148 18.60 -2.84 -13.40
CA ALA A 148 17.31 -2.43 -12.85
C ALA A 148 16.88 -1.04 -13.31
N TYR A 149 17.83 -0.12 -13.48
CA TYR A 149 17.53 1.22 -13.99
C TYR A 149 16.96 1.14 -15.42
N THR A 150 17.64 0.42 -16.30
CA THR A 150 17.19 0.23 -17.68
C THR A 150 15.85 -0.52 -17.71
N TRP A 151 15.72 -1.56 -16.88
CA TRP A 151 14.49 -2.35 -16.73
C TRP A 151 13.29 -1.52 -16.29
N ALA A 152 13.46 -0.63 -15.30
CA ALA A 152 12.39 0.20 -14.76
C ALA A 152 11.90 1.27 -15.75
N PHE A 153 12.81 1.89 -16.52
CA PHE A 153 12.48 3.10 -17.29
C PHE A 153 12.36 2.90 -18.80
N THR A 154 13.18 2.03 -19.40
CA THR A 154 13.41 2.09 -20.87
C THR A 154 13.55 0.75 -21.57
N ALA A 155 13.53 -0.38 -20.84
CA ALA A 155 13.71 -1.69 -21.44
C ALA A 155 12.63 -1.98 -22.49
N PRO A 156 13.01 -2.31 -23.74
CA PRO A 156 12.06 -2.47 -24.84
C PRO A 156 11.20 -3.73 -24.70
N ASP A 157 11.67 -4.73 -23.96
CA ASP A 157 11.01 -6.00 -23.69
C ASP A 157 10.21 -5.98 -22.37
N ASN A 158 10.27 -4.89 -21.59
CA ASN A 158 9.43 -4.72 -20.41
C ASN A 158 8.13 -3.96 -20.78
N PRO A 159 6.95 -4.61 -20.77
CA PRO A 159 5.70 -3.93 -21.05
C PRO A 159 5.26 -2.96 -19.94
N TYR A 160 5.85 -3.04 -18.75
CA TYR A 160 5.43 -2.31 -17.55
C TYR A 160 6.50 -1.35 -17.02
N THR A 161 7.33 -0.78 -17.90
CA THR A 161 8.22 0.34 -17.52
C THR A 161 7.42 1.58 -17.10
N PHE A 162 8.07 2.50 -16.38
CA PHE A 162 7.50 3.81 -16.07
C PHE A 162 7.06 4.60 -17.32
N GLN A 163 7.82 4.49 -18.41
CA GLN A 163 7.44 5.14 -19.67
C GLN A 163 6.21 4.49 -20.31
N MET A 164 6.04 3.18 -20.15
CA MET A 164 4.83 2.47 -20.56
C MET A 164 3.64 2.85 -19.68
N ALA A 165 3.82 3.05 -18.37
CA ALA A 165 2.77 3.55 -17.47
C ALA A 165 2.14 4.85 -18.01
N LYS A 166 2.97 5.83 -18.39
CA LYS A 166 2.50 7.10 -18.96
C LYS A 166 1.82 6.92 -20.31
N THR A 167 2.30 5.97 -21.10
CA THR A 167 1.74 5.65 -22.42
C THR A 167 0.35 5.05 -22.27
N TYR A 168 0.20 4.03 -21.41
CA TYR A 168 -1.09 3.43 -21.07
C TYR A 168 -2.04 4.47 -20.52
N TYR A 169 -1.64 5.23 -19.51
CA TYR A 169 -2.52 6.23 -18.90
C TYR A 169 -2.99 7.29 -19.91
N ARG A 170 -2.11 7.77 -20.80
CA ARG A 170 -2.51 8.67 -21.89
C ARG A 170 -3.55 8.02 -22.80
N ARG A 171 -3.31 6.78 -23.26
CA ARG A 171 -4.29 6.08 -24.11
C ARG A 171 -5.62 5.87 -23.41
N ALA A 172 -5.60 5.58 -22.11
CA ALA A 172 -6.78 5.42 -21.28
C ALA A 172 -7.61 6.71 -21.23
N LEU A 173 -6.98 7.87 -20.98
CA LEU A 173 -7.63 9.17 -20.98
C LEU A 173 -8.19 9.55 -22.36
N GLU A 174 -7.47 9.18 -23.42
CA GLU A 174 -7.82 9.49 -24.81
C GLU A 174 -8.86 8.52 -25.40
N SER A 175 -9.21 7.46 -24.68
CA SER A 175 -10.28 6.53 -25.03
C SER A 175 -11.65 7.11 -24.68
N VAL A 176 -12.68 6.80 -25.47
CA VAL A 176 -14.07 7.08 -25.08
C VAL A 176 -14.64 6.04 -24.10
N ASP A 177 -13.98 4.87 -24.01
CA ASP A 177 -14.38 3.78 -23.12
C ASP A 177 -13.71 3.95 -21.74
N PRO A 178 -14.46 4.25 -20.67
CA PRO A 178 -13.91 4.36 -19.33
C PRO A 178 -13.44 3.02 -18.74
N GLU A 179 -13.85 1.87 -19.30
CA GLU A 179 -13.50 0.52 -18.82
C GLU A 179 -12.35 -0.11 -19.63
N ASN A 180 -11.59 0.70 -20.37
CA ASN A 180 -10.43 0.23 -21.12
C ASN A 180 -9.34 -0.36 -20.19
N GLU A 181 -8.58 -1.33 -20.69
CA GLU A 181 -7.53 -2.02 -19.93
C GLU A 181 -6.31 -1.15 -19.59
N ASP A 182 -6.16 0.00 -20.24
CA ASP A 182 -4.97 0.83 -20.12
C ASP A 182 -4.90 1.55 -18.77
N TYR A 183 -6.02 1.76 -18.08
CA TYR A 183 -5.97 2.25 -16.70
C TYR A 183 -5.29 1.24 -15.77
N GLY A 184 -5.73 -0.03 -15.77
CA GLY A 184 -5.11 -1.06 -14.93
C GLY A 184 -3.67 -1.34 -15.32
N ASN A 185 -3.36 -1.38 -16.63
CA ASN A 185 -1.98 -1.55 -17.11
C ASN A 185 -1.07 -0.38 -16.69
N ALA A 186 -1.59 0.85 -16.66
CA ALA A 186 -0.85 2.00 -16.16
C ALA A 186 -0.52 1.85 -14.67
N TRP A 187 -1.51 1.51 -13.83
CA TRP A 187 -1.30 1.36 -12.38
C TRP A 187 -0.38 0.20 -12.05
N ARG A 188 -0.50 -0.91 -12.76
CA ARG A 188 0.46 -2.02 -12.67
C ARG A 188 1.89 -1.56 -12.97
N ALA A 189 2.09 -0.85 -14.08
CA ALA A 189 3.41 -0.35 -14.46
C ALA A 189 3.99 0.66 -13.43
N VAL A 190 3.14 1.46 -12.78
CA VAL A 190 3.57 2.29 -11.65
C VAL A 190 4.06 1.42 -10.48
N GLY A 191 3.29 0.41 -10.09
CA GLY A 191 3.67 -0.47 -8.97
C GLY A 191 4.89 -1.35 -9.25
N GLU A 192 5.10 -1.82 -10.49
CA GLU A 192 6.33 -2.54 -10.87
C GLU A 192 7.54 -1.59 -10.91
N THR A 193 7.33 -0.32 -11.25
CA THR A 193 8.37 0.71 -11.10
C THR A 193 8.70 0.95 -9.62
N MET A 194 7.70 1.03 -8.74
CA MET A 194 7.91 1.15 -7.29
C MET A 194 8.72 -0.03 -6.73
N HIS A 195 8.41 -1.25 -7.15
CA HIS A 195 9.22 -2.43 -6.81
C HIS A 195 10.70 -2.22 -7.14
N MET A 196 11.03 -1.74 -8.36
CA MET A 196 12.43 -1.48 -8.74
C MET A 196 13.11 -0.41 -7.88
N PHE A 197 12.37 0.57 -7.33
CA PHE A 197 12.92 1.54 -6.37
C PHE A 197 13.17 0.89 -5.00
N ALA A 198 12.25 0.05 -4.53
CA ALA A 198 12.43 -0.72 -3.30
C ALA A 198 13.68 -1.62 -3.38
N ASP A 199 13.96 -2.26 -4.52
CA ASP A 199 15.17 -3.04 -4.75
C ASP A 199 16.46 -2.23 -4.59
N MET A 200 16.44 -0.93 -4.93
CA MET A 200 17.60 -0.06 -4.72
C MET A 200 17.87 0.22 -3.24
N THR A 201 17.00 -0.26 -2.34
CA THR A 201 17.21 -0.30 -0.88
C THR A 201 17.67 -1.66 -0.37
N VAL A 202 17.80 -2.66 -1.24
CA VAL A 202 18.31 -3.99 -0.89
C VAL A 202 19.83 -4.02 -1.13
N PRO A 203 20.66 -4.22 -0.09
CA PRO A 203 22.12 -4.18 -0.24
C PRO A 203 22.65 -5.17 -1.28
N ALA A 204 22.01 -6.33 -1.46
CA ALA A 204 22.44 -7.31 -2.46
C ALA A 204 22.22 -6.81 -3.91
N HIS A 205 21.07 -6.19 -4.17
CA HIS A 205 20.66 -5.70 -5.49
C HIS A 205 21.58 -4.59 -6.02
N VAL A 206 22.06 -3.73 -5.12
CA VAL A 206 22.95 -2.62 -5.48
C VAL A 206 24.42 -2.99 -5.50
N ARG A 207 24.77 -4.26 -5.25
CA ARG A 207 26.15 -4.76 -5.19
C ARG A 207 26.37 -6.00 -6.04
N ASN A 208 25.47 -6.25 -6.99
CA ASN A 208 25.50 -7.40 -7.88
C ASN A 208 25.67 -8.73 -7.12
N ASP A 209 25.01 -8.87 -5.98
CA ASP A 209 25.12 -10.03 -5.11
C ASP A 209 23.92 -10.96 -5.33
N GLY A 210 24.03 -11.82 -6.35
CA GLY A 210 22.89 -12.59 -6.88
C GLY A 210 22.44 -13.80 -6.06
N HIS A 211 23.06 -14.06 -4.89
CA HIS A 211 22.80 -15.17 -3.96
C HIS A 211 21.96 -16.34 -4.51
N VAL A 212 22.61 -17.40 -5.04
CA VAL A 212 21.97 -18.56 -5.72
C VAL A 212 20.90 -19.31 -4.88
N ARG A 213 20.91 -19.16 -3.55
CA ARG A 213 19.98 -19.86 -2.65
C ARG A 213 19.00 -18.92 -1.95
N TYR A 214 19.50 -17.94 -1.19
CA TYR A 214 18.71 -16.95 -0.43
C TYR A 214 19.58 -15.73 -0.10
N ASP A 215 19.05 -14.51 -0.25
CA ASP A 215 19.56 -13.34 0.48
C ASP A 215 18.96 -13.36 1.90
N LEU A 216 19.82 -13.24 2.93
CA LEU A 216 19.34 -13.14 4.31
C LEU A 216 18.53 -11.87 4.54
N TYR A 217 18.90 -10.75 3.93
CA TYR A 217 18.16 -9.50 4.12
C TYR A 217 16.71 -9.66 3.67
N GLU A 218 16.49 -10.16 2.46
CA GLU A 218 15.15 -10.38 1.90
C GLU A 218 14.38 -11.45 2.68
N ARG A 219 15.03 -12.56 3.04
CA ARG A 219 14.39 -13.64 3.81
C ARG A 219 13.77 -13.17 5.13
N PHE A 220 14.41 -12.18 5.76
CA PHE A 220 13.98 -11.60 7.03
C PHE A 220 13.20 -10.30 6.86
N THR A 221 13.05 -9.79 5.63
CA THR A 221 12.19 -8.64 5.32
C THR A 221 10.86 -9.17 4.82
N ARG A 222 9.88 -9.20 5.71
CA ARG A 222 8.50 -9.69 5.48
C ARG A 222 7.50 -8.57 5.70
N GLY A 223 6.24 -8.79 5.34
CA GLY A 223 5.18 -7.80 5.50
C GLY A 223 5.09 -7.22 6.93
N ASP A 224 5.23 -8.06 7.96
CA ASP A 224 5.24 -7.62 9.36
C ASP A 224 6.41 -6.69 9.71
N SER A 225 7.62 -6.98 9.22
CA SER A 225 8.78 -6.09 9.39
C SER A 225 8.61 -4.76 8.65
N VAL A 226 7.90 -4.77 7.51
CA VAL A 226 7.57 -3.54 6.78
C VAL A 226 6.59 -2.71 7.62
N ASP A 227 5.52 -3.32 8.12
CA ASP A 227 4.53 -2.67 9.00
C ASP A 227 5.20 -2.02 10.24
N ASP A 228 6.12 -2.74 10.88
CA ASP A 228 6.84 -2.28 12.08
C ASP A 228 7.69 -1.02 11.83
N TYR A 229 8.18 -0.85 10.59
CA TYR A 229 9.10 0.22 10.22
C TYR A 229 8.53 1.29 9.30
N ALA A 230 7.33 1.10 8.77
CA ALA A 230 6.71 1.97 7.78
C ALA A 230 6.64 3.45 8.18
N TYR A 231 6.39 3.72 9.47
CA TYR A 231 6.22 5.08 9.98
C TYR A 231 7.49 5.69 10.58
N ARG A 232 8.62 5.01 10.47
CA ARG A 232 9.92 5.60 10.83
C ARG A 232 10.31 6.67 9.81
N ALA A 233 11.21 7.55 10.22
CA ALA A 233 11.73 8.55 9.30
C ALA A 233 12.57 7.87 8.19
N ALA A 234 12.37 8.27 6.94
CA ALA A 234 13.30 7.96 5.85
C ALA A 234 14.64 8.68 6.05
N VAL A 235 15.63 8.35 5.21
CA VAL A 235 16.91 9.07 5.18
C VAL A 235 16.72 10.48 4.62
N LYS A 236 17.39 11.47 5.19
CA LYS A 236 17.23 12.90 4.86
C LYS A 236 18.18 13.37 3.76
N SER A 237 19.22 12.59 3.48
CA SER A 237 20.21 12.90 2.46
C SER A 237 19.71 12.71 1.03
N LEU A 238 18.56 12.05 0.85
CA LEU A 238 17.91 11.83 -0.45
C LEU A 238 16.83 12.88 -0.70
N ASP A 239 16.65 13.21 -1.97
CA ASP A 239 15.60 14.13 -2.43
C ASP A 239 14.44 13.35 -3.03
N TYR A 240 13.29 13.41 -2.36
CA TYR A 240 12.08 12.68 -2.75
C TYR A 240 11.05 13.55 -3.49
N ASP A 241 11.34 14.84 -3.72
CA ASP A 241 10.44 15.73 -4.44
C ASP A 241 10.76 15.67 -5.94
N CYS A 242 10.02 14.83 -6.67
CA CYS A 242 10.28 14.57 -8.09
C CYS A 242 9.22 15.18 -9.04
N ALA A 243 8.03 15.56 -8.55
CA ALA A 243 6.90 15.94 -9.39
C ALA A 243 7.12 17.25 -10.18
N TYR A 244 7.75 18.25 -9.54
CA TYR A 244 8.02 19.57 -10.12
C TYR A 244 9.51 19.82 -10.39
N ALA A 245 10.31 18.77 -10.29
CA ALA A 245 11.73 18.90 -10.08
C ALA A 245 12.53 19.08 -11.39
N SER A 246 13.69 19.72 -11.27
CA SER A 246 14.67 19.83 -12.36
C SER A 246 15.32 18.48 -12.71
N ASP A 247 16.12 18.42 -13.79
CA ASP A 247 16.82 17.18 -14.17
C ASP A 247 17.75 16.66 -13.07
N SER A 248 18.29 17.56 -12.23
CA SER A 248 19.10 17.19 -11.08
C SER A 248 18.27 16.72 -9.87
N GLN A 249 16.97 16.49 -10.03
CA GLN A 249 16.03 16.04 -8.98
C GLN A 249 14.93 15.10 -9.56
N SER A 250 15.20 14.43 -10.68
CA SER A 250 14.24 13.54 -11.34
C SER A 250 14.11 12.17 -10.66
N LEU A 251 13.08 11.40 -11.01
CA LEU A 251 12.96 9.99 -10.59
C LEU A 251 14.19 9.16 -10.96
N GLN A 252 14.74 9.36 -12.17
CA GLN A 252 15.96 8.66 -12.60
C GLN A 252 17.14 9.00 -11.70
N LYS A 253 17.25 10.26 -11.27
CA LYS A 253 18.29 10.65 -10.34
C LYS A 253 18.05 10.06 -8.94
N LEU A 254 16.82 10.13 -8.41
CA LEU A 254 16.48 9.50 -7.14
C LEU A 254 16.81 8.00 -7.17
N PHE A 255 16.48 7.29 -8.24
CA PHE A 255 16.82 5.87 -8.41
C PHE A 255 18.32 5.62 -8.24
N THR A 256 19.15 6.39 -8.96
CA THR A 256 20.61 6.23 -8.89
C THR A 256 21.22 6.71 -7.57
N ASP A 257 20.69 7.77 -6.98
CA ASP A 257 21.11 8.27 -5.66
C ASP A 257 20.73 7.27 -4.56
N LEU A 258 19.56 6.65 -4.67
CA LEU A 258 19.07 5.61 -3.75
C LEU A 258 19.99 4.39 -3.81
N ALA A 259 20.28 3.89 -5.01
CA ALA A 259 21.21 2.79 -5.22
C ALA A 259 22.60 3.11 -4.65
N ALA A 260 23.14 4.30 -4.97
CA ALA A 260 24.42 4.75 -4.46
C ALA A 260 24.43 4.91 -2.93
N PHE A 261 23.33 5.40 -2.35
CA PHE A 261 23.18 5.54 -0.90
C PHE A 261 23.24 4.16 -0.22
N THR A 262 22.43 3.21 -0.68
CA THR A 262 22.39 1.86 -0.13
C THR A 262 23.74 1.17 -0.29
N HIS A 263 24.30 1.18 -1.51
CA HIS A 263 25.60 0.63 -1.84
C HIS A 263 26.71 1.16 -0.91
N ASN A 264 26.75 2.48 -0.69
CA ASN A 264 27.83 3.11 0.05
C ASN A 264 27.74 2.91 1.56
N ASN A 265 26.58 2.52 2.08
CA ASN A 265 26.32 2.48 3.52
C ASN A 265 26.11 1.08 4.08
N PHE A 266 25.72 0.09 3.29
CA PHE A 266 25.31 -1.23 3.79
C PHE A 266 26.01 -2.38 3.08
N PHE A 267 26.45 -3.38 3.83
CA PHE A 267 26.92 -4.67 3.29
C PHE A 267 25.75 -5.61 3.03
N SER A 268 25.84 -6.37 1.94
CA SER A 268 25.15 -7.65 1.78
C SER A 268 26.00 -8.78 2.39
N GLU A 269 25.46 -10.00 2.45
CA GLU A 269 26.17 -11.13 3.08
C GLU A 269 27.49 -11.45 2.35
N ASP A 270 27.47 -11.51 1.02
CA ASP A 270 28.67 -11.94 0.27
C ASP A 270 29.67 -10.80 0.06
N THR A 271 29.25 -9.55 0.28
CA THR A 271 30.12 -8.37 0.17
C THR A 271 30.81 -7.99 1.48
N LEU A 272 30.59 -8.74 2.57
CA LEU A 272 31.36 -8.61 3.79
C LEU A 272 32.86 -8.85 3.51
N PRO A 273 33.76 -8.00 4.05
CA PRO A 273 35.19 -8.15 3.84
C PRO A 273 35.72 -9.39 4.56
N LEU A 274 36.58 -10.16 3.89
CA LEU A 274 37.37 -11.19 4.56
C LEU A 274 38.49 -10.52 5.36
N TRP A 275 38.72 -10.99 6.58
CA TRP A 275 39.70 -10.38 7.49
C TRP A 275 41.10 -10.33 6.87
N SER A 276 41.69 -9.13 6.83
CA SER A 276 43.02 -8.88 6.25
C SER A 276 43.14 -9.31 4.76
N SER A 277 42.02 -9.39 4.04
CA SER A 277 41.96 -9.66 2.61
C SER A 277 41.67 -8.40 1.80
N THR A 278 42.00 -8.43 0.51
CA THR A 278 41.52 -7.48 -0.49
C THR A 278 40.26 -7.97 -1.20
N THR A 279 39.64 -9.04 -0.70
CA THR A 279 38.45 -9.67 -1.27
C THR A 279 37.30 -9.79 -0.28
N THR A 280 36.10 -9.88 -0.83
CA THR A 280 34.82 -10.15 -0.16
C THR A 280 34.62 -11.67 0.06
N THR A 281 33.50 -12.05 0.70
CA THR A 281 33.20 -13.44 1.08
C THR A 281 32.96 -14.34 -0.14
N ASN A 282 32.40 -13.81 -1.23
CA ASN A 282 32.32 -14.48 -2.55
C ASN A 282 33.64 -14.46 -3.35
N GLY A 283 34.74 -13.95 -2.79
CA GLY A 283 36.06 -13.93 -3.45
C GLY A 283 36.26 -12.78 -4.46
N ASN A 284 35.26 -11.92 -4.66
CA ASN A 284 35.37 -10.72 -5.48
C ASN A 284 36.23 -9.64 -4.80
N ALA A 285 36.67 -8.62 -5.55
CA ALA A 285 37.41 -7.50 -4.97
C ALA A 285 36.53 -6.73 -3.96
N LEU A 286 37.13 -6.11 -2.93
CA LEU A 286 36.41 -5.22 -2.02
C LEU A 286 35.83 -4.01 -2.75
N TYR A 287 34.64 -3.61 -2.33
CA TYR A 287 34.08 -2.30 -2.68
C TYR A 287 34.77 -1.19 -1.92
N ALA A 288 34.77 0.03 -2.48
CA ALA A 288 35.39 1.18 -1.82
C ALA A 288 34.62 1.63 -0.55
N SER A 289 33.31 1.39 -0.48
CA SER A 289 32.45 1.72 0.65
C SER A 289 31.30 0.71 0.77
N PRO A 290 30.75 0.46 1.97
CA PRO A 290 31.25 0.87 3.28
C PRO A 290 32.55 0.14 3.62
N VAL A 291 33.35 0.77 4.47
CA VAL A 291 34.56 0.18 5.05
C VAL A 291 34.27 -0.10 6.52
N LEU A 292 34.58 -1.32 6.99
CA LEU A 292 34.55 -1.63 8.41
C LEU A 292 35.80 -1.07 9.07
N ASN A 293 35.64 -0.04 9.90
CA ASN A 293 36.70 0.31 10.86
C ASN A 293 36.72 -0.77 11.95
N ILE A 294 37.85 -1.45 12.06
CA ILE A 294 37.97 -2.80 12.62
C ILE A 294 38.10 -2.81 14.16
N ASP A 295 37.51 -1.83 14.85
CA ASP A 295 37.40 -1.92 16.31
C ASP A 295 35.97 -2.35 16.65
N PRO A 296 35.68 -3.67 16.74
CA PRO A 296 34.36 -4.13 17.14
C PRO A 296 34.05 -3.52 18.50
N SER A 297 32.80 -3.07 18.71
CA SER A 297 32.35 -2.81 20.07
C SER A 297 32.59 -4.05 20.94
N PHE A 298 32.74 -3.89 22.26
CA PHE A 298 32.92 -5.02 23.20
C PHE A 298 31.88 -6.15 23.02
N THR A 299 30.74 -5.84 22.39
CA THR A 299 29.64 -6.77 22.08
C THR A 299 29.84 -7.63 20.81
N GLY A 300 30.91 -7.40 20.04
CA GLY A 300 31.20 -8.12 18.79
C GLY A 300 30.47 -7.59 17.55
N TYR A 301 29.80 -6.43 17.66
CA TYR A 301 29.12 -5.76 16.55
C TYR A 301 29.94 -4.59 16.01
N TYR A 302 29.91 -4.46 14.68
CA TYR A 302 30.43 -3.33 13.94
C TYR A 302 29.30 -2.38 13.60
N LYS A 303 29.54 -1.08 13.76
CA LYS A 303 28.52 -0.04 13.62
C LYS A 303 29.00 1.08 12.73
N ARG A 304 28.05 1.80 12.14
CA ARG A 304 28.29 3.02 11.37
C ARG A 304 27.16 4.00 11.64
N THR A 305 27.47 5.29 11.61
CA THR A 305 26.43 6.32 11.58
C THR A 305 25.97 6.51 10.14
N VAL A 306 24.70 6.19 9.86
CA VAL A 306 24.04 6.38 8.56
C VAL A 306 22.97 7.46 8.74
N ASP A 307 23.16 8.60 8.07
CA ASP A 307 22.25 9.75 8.14
C ASP A 307 21.87 10.16 9.58
N GLY A 308 22.88 10.19 10.46
CA GLY A 308 22.72 10.55 11.87
C GLY A 308 22.19 9.44 12.78
N ARG A 309 21.97 8.21 12.28
CA ARG A 309 21.53 7.05 13.06
C ARG A 309 22.67 6.04 13.22
N GLU A 310 22.85 5.54 14.43
CA GLU A 310 23.76 4.40 14.63
C GLU A 310 23.12 3.14 14.08
N THR A 311 23.81 2.46 13.16
CA THR A 311 23.30 1.28 12.46
C THR A 311 24.32 0.15 12.53
N LEU A 312 23.86 -1.05 12.83
CA LEU A 312 24.69 -2.26 12.87
C LEU A 312 24.99 -2.73 11.43
N MET A 313 26.27 -2.96 11.14
CA MET A 313 26.76 -3.28 9.79
C MET A 313 27.13 -4.75 9.64
N ALA A 314 27.72 -5.32 10.69
CA ALA A 314 28.20 -6.69 10.71
C ALA A 314 28.36 -7.18 12.15
N THR A 315 28.47 -8.50 12.32
CA THR A 315 28.73 -9.16 13.60
C THR A 315 29.89 -10.14 13.46
N GLN A 316 30.68 -10.32 14.52
CA GLN A 316 31.61 -11.44 14.60
C GLN A 316 30.84 -12.74 14.86
N LYS A 317 31.08 -13.78 14.06
CA LYS A 317 30.50 -15.12 14.30
C LYS A 317 30.94 -15.66 15.67
N LEU A 318 30.08 -16.46 16.31
CA LEU A 318 30.33 -17.01 17.65
C LEU A 318 31.68 -17.74 17.74
N SER A 319 32.05 -18.48 16.70
CA SER A 319 33.34 -19.18 16.63
C SER A 319 34.54 -18.23 16.73
N SER A 320 34.45 -17.05 16.12
CA SER A 320 35.45 -15.98 16.22
C SER A 320 35.48 -15.39 17.64
N ARG A 321 34.31 -15.16 18.25
CA ARG A 321 34.19 -14.60 19.61
C ARG A 321 34.75 -15.55 20.68
N LEU A 322 34.64 -16.85 20.45
CA LEU A 322 35.18 -17.90 21.32
C LEU A 322 36.68 -18.17 21.07
N GLY A 323 37.34 -17.42 20.17
CA GLY A 323 38.76 -17.59 19.86
C GLY A 323 39.10 -18.89 19.14
N LEU A 324 38.13 -19.54 18.50
CA LEU A 324 38.36 -20.79 17.76
C LEU A 324 39.08 -20.55 16.42
N TRP A 325 39.17 -19.29 15.98
CA TRP A 325 39.86 -18.88 14.75
C TRP A 325 40.81 -17.73 15.06
N THR A 326 41.97 -17.73 14.40
CA THR A 326 42.97 -16.65 14.51
C THR A 326 42.54 -15.38 13.78
N THR A 327 41.56 -15.50 12.87
CA THR A 327 40.99 -14.40 12.10
C THR A 327 39.48 -14.30 12.36
N PRO A 328 38.98 -13.11 12.73
CA PRO A 328 37.55 -12.89 12.87
C PRO A 328 36.79 -13.17 11.57
N VAL A 329 35.89 -14.15 11.62
CA VAL A 329 34.87 -14.37 10.59
C VAL A 329 33.68 -13.48 10.89
N LEU A 330 33.32 -12.66 9.91
CA LEU A 330 32.17 -11.76 9.96
C LEU A 330 30.91 -12.47 9.45
N GLY A 331 29.75 -11.92 9.82
CA GLY A 331 28.46 -12.33 9.29
C GLY A 331 27.40 -11.26 9.57
N MET A 332 26.17 -11.59 9.17
CA MET A 332 24.98 -10.81 9.48
C MET A 332 24.06 -11.68 10.33
N ASP A 333 23.73 -11.23 11.53
CA ASP A 333 22.68 -11.85 12.35
C ASP A 333 21.41 -11.00 12.30
N TRP A 334 20.34 -11.50 12.90
CA TRP A 334 19.07 -10.79 13.00
C TRP A 334 19.23 -9.34 13.49
N LYS A 335 20.09 -9.04 14.47
CA LYS A 335 20.23 -7.66 14.97
C LYS A 335 20.85 -6.74 13.93
N VAL A 336 21.78 -7.26 13.12
CA VAL A 336 22.34 -6.52 11.99
C VAL A 336 21.24 -6.23 10.98
N LEU A 337 20.50 -7.25 10.54
CA LEU A 337 19.45 -7.13 9.54
C LEU A 337 18.33 -6.18 9.98
N ASP A 338 17.83 -6.37 11.20
CA ASP A 338 16.85 -5.51 11.86
C ASP A 338 17.31 -4.03 11.87
N SER A 339 18.56 -3.80 12.26
CA SER A 339 19.11 -2.44 12.27
C SER A 339 19.17 -1.81 10.88
N GLN A 340 19.42 -2.60 9.83
CA GLN A 340 19.41 -2.10 8.45
C GLN A 340 17.99 -1.81 7.97
N GLN A 341 17.02 -2.70 8.24
CA GLN A 341 15.61 -2.54 7.90
C GLN A 341 15.02 -1.25 8.48
N GLN A 342 15.40 -0.89 9.72
CA GLN A 342 15.00 0.37 10.37
C GLN A 342 15.39 1.65 9.59
N VAL A 343 16.33 1.55 8.65
CA VAL A 343 16.75 2.65 7.76
C VAL A 343 16.20 2.47 6.35
N LEU A 344 16.28 1.26 5.81
CA LEU A 344 16.03 0.98 4.39
C LEU A 344 14.53 0.88 4.07
N ILE A 345 13.71 0.25 4.91
CA ILE A 345 12.25 0.14 4.69
C ILE A 345 11.54 1.50 4.59
N PRO A 346 11.66 2.42 5.58
CA PRO A 346 11.02 3.73 5.47
C PRO A 346 11.60 4.56 4.30
N THR A 347 12.82 4.26 3.88
CA THR A 347 13.46 4.89 2.72
C THR A 347 12.85 4.38 1.41
N ALA A 348 12.59 3.08 1.28
CA ALA A 348 11.88 2.48 0.15
C ALA A 348 10.47 3.06 0.01
N ILE A 349 9.68 3.04 1.09
CA ILE A 349 8.31 3.59 1.14
C ILE A 349 8.30 5.06 0.67
N ARG A 350 9.29 5.85 1.08
CA ARG A 350 9.38 7.26 0.71
C ARG A 350 9.76 7.45 -0.77
N ALA A 351 10.63 6.61 -1.31
CA ALA A 351 11.00 6.62 -2.71
C ALA A 351 9.82 6.20 -3.60
N ASP A 352 9.09 5.17 -3.20
CA ASP A 352 7.93 4.66 -3.94
C ASP A 352 6.77 5.66 -3.92
N ALA A 353 6.56 6.36 -2.80
CA ALA A 353 5.63 7.48 -2.74
C ALA A 353 6.02 8.63 -3.69
N ALA A 354 7.32 8.82 -3.96
CA ALA A 354 7.81 9.80 -4.94
C ALA A 354 7.54 9.36 -6.39
N VAL A 355 7.56 8.05 -6.68
CA VAL A 355 7.15 7.50 -7.99
C VAL A 355 5.68 7.84 -8.26
N LEU A 356 4.78 7.58 -7.30
CA LEU A 356 3.36 7.90 -7.42
C LEU A 356 3.13 9.42 -7.55
N ASP A 357 3.85 10.21 -6.75
CA ASP A 357 3.81 11.66 -6.80
C ASP A 357 4.25 12.23 -8.16
N ALA A 358 5.33 11.72 -8.73
CA ALA A 358 5.77 12.13 -10.06
C ALA A 358 4.83 11.63 -11.17
N PHE A 359 4.22 10.45 -11.00
CA PHE A 359 3.36 9.84 -12.00
C PHE A 359 2.00 10.53 -12.16
N LEU A 360 1.36 11.01 -11.09
CA LEU A 360 -0.01 11.51 -11.21
C LEU A 360 -0.07 12.85 -11.98
N PRO A 361 -0.92 13.03 -13.00
CA PRO A 361 -1.12 14.35 -13.59
C PRO A 361 -1.89 15.27 -12.64
N ARG A 362 -1.58 16.57 -12.68
CA ARG A 362 -2.26 17.59 -11.86
C ARG A 362 -3.36 18.26 -12.65
N TYR A 363 -4.53 18.37 -12.04
CA TYR A 363 -5.67 19.05 -12.65
C TYR A 363 -6.42 19.93 -11.67
N ALA A 364 -7.11 20.92 -12.20
CA ALA A 364 -8.12 21.71 -11.50
C ALA A 364 -9.47 21.55 -12.22
N VAL A 365 -10.53 21.21 -11.47
CA VAL A 365 -11.89 21.06 -12.00
C VAL A 365 -12.75 22.21 -11.49
N THR A 366 -13.45 22.88 -12.39
CA THR A 366 -14.24 24.09 -12.11
C THR A 366 -15.63 23.97 -12.72
N ILE A 367 -16.61 24.56 -12.04
CA ILE A 367 -17.95 24.81 -12.58
C ILE A 367 -17.99 26.28 -12.98
N ASP A 368 -18.20 26.54 -14.26
CA ASP A 368 -18.21 27.88 -14.83
C ASP A 368 -19.59 28.53 -14.69
N SER A 369 -20.64 27.76 -14.99
CA SER A 369 -22.01 28.26 -14.95
C SER A 369 -23.02 27.16 -14.62
N VAL A 370 -24.11 27.57 -13.96
CA VAL A 370 -25.29 26.73 -13.72
C VAL A 370 -26.50 27.59 -14.05
N THR A 371 -27.21 27.23 -15.11
CA THR A 371 -28.30 28.07 -15.66
C THR A 371 -29.57 27.26 -15.86
N PRO A 372 -30.76 27.79 -15.51
CA PRO A 372 -32.01 27.08 -15.71
C PRO A 372 -32.33 26.93 -17.21
N VAL A 373 -32.76 25.74 -17.62
CA VAL A 373 -33.22 25.48 -18.98
C VAL A 373 -34.65 26.03 -19.12
N LEU A 374 -34.80 27.15 -19.82
CA LEU A 374 -36.07 27.87 -19.90
C LEU A 374 -37.23 27.05 -20.49
N THR A 375 -36.92 26.06 -21.32
CA THR A 375 -37.91 25.18 -21.96
C THR A 375 -38.29 23.97 -21.10
N GLN A 376 -37.57 23.70 -20.00
CA GLN A 376 -37.74 22.52 -19.16
C GLN A 376 -37.62 22.88 -17.66
N PRO A 377 -38.75 23.16 -16.98
CA PRO A 377 -38.74 23.44 -15.55
C PRO A 377 -38.10 22.30 -14.75
N GLY A 378 -37.23 22.65 -13.80
CA GLY A 378 -36.50 21.67 -12.98
C GLY A 378 -35.27 21.06 -13.66
N VAL A 379 -34.82 21.62 -14.79
CA VAL A 379 -33.58 21.23 -15.47
C VAL A 379 -32.63 22.42 -15.51
N TYR A 380 -31.36 22.17 -15.24
CA TYR A 380 -30.29 23.17 -15.29
C TYR A 380 -29.17 22.71 -16.21
N THR A 381 -28.70 23.59 -17.08
CA THR A 381 -27.45 23.40 -17.81
C THR A 381 -26.28 23.71 -16.88
N VAL A 382 -25.41 22.73 -16.67
CA VAL A 382 -24.13 22.86 -15.98
C VAL A 382 -23.03 22.93 -17.02
N GLU A 383 -22.21 23.96 -16.93
CA GLU A 383 -20.98 24.13 -17.71
C GLU A 383 -19.77 24.12 -16.77
N GLY A 384 -18.72 23.44 -17.17
CA GLY A 384 -17.47 23.43 -16.43
C GLY A 384 -16.33 22.85 -17.24
N HIS A 385 -15.14 22.88 -16.67
CA HIS A 385 -13.93 22.41 -17.35
C HIS A 385 -12.92 21.79 -16.38
N ILE A 386 -12.00 21.03 -16.97
CA ILE A 386 -10.81 20.49 -16.31
C ILE A 386 -9.56 21.09 -16.96
N THR A 387 -8.73 21.73 -16.15
CA THR A 387 -7.47 22.34 -16.57
C THR A 387 -6.29 21.53 -16.07
N HIS A 388 -5.41 21.13 -16.98
CA HIS A 388 -4.14 20.48 -16.65
C HIS A 388 -3.09 21.48 -16.18
N VAL A 389 -2.34 21.10 -15.16
CA VAL A 389 -1.18 21.85 -14.67
C VAL A 389 0.08 21.08 -15.04
N PRO A 390 0.99 21.66 -15.85
CA PRO A 390 2.23 20.99 -16.22
C PRO A 390 3.05 20.56 -15.01
N THR A 391 3.49 19.31 -15.06
CA THR A 391 4.49 18.72 -14.16
C THR A 391 5.68 18.25 -15.00
N ARG A 392 6.72 17.73 -14.34
CA ARG A 392 7.87 17.15 -15.05
C ARG A 392 7.46 16.00 -15.97
N GLU A 393 6.68 15.06 -15.45
CA GLU A 393 6.29 13.86 -16.19
C GLU A 393 5.10 14.10 -17.14
N TRP A 394 4.33 15.16 -16.88
CA TRP A 394 3.23 15.63 -17.73
C TRP A 394 3.44 17.09 -18.15
N PRO A 395 4.36 17.37 -19.09
CA PRO A 395 4.61 18.74 -19.54
C PRO A 395 3.47 19.29 -20.39
N SER A 396 2.65 18.42 -20.99
CA SER A 396 1.51 18.78 -21.82
C SER A 396 0.24 18.03 -21.40
N SER A 397 -0.90 18.68 -21.60
CA SER A 397 -2.21 18.12 -21.25
C SER A 397 -2.59 17.00 -22.22
N PRO A 398 -2.79 15.76 -21.75
CA PRO A 398 -3.41 14.72 -22.58
C PRO A 398 -4.85 15.10 -22.95
N GLU A 399 -5.38 14.57 -24.05
CA GLU A 399 -6.82 14.65 -24.29
C GLU A 399 -7.56 13.81 -23.25
N ILE A 400 -8.74 14.27 -22.82
CA ILE A 400 -9.59 13.58 -21.85
C ILE A 400 -10.91 13.34 -22.54
N ARG A 401 -11.31 12.09 -22.69
CA ARG A 401 -12.53 11.69 -23.41
C ARG A 401 -13.47 10.81 -22.61
N ASN A 402 -13.14 10.49 -21.36
CA ASN A 402 -13.99 9.72 -20.47
C ASN A 402 -13.94 10.24 -19.03
N GLY A 403 -14.67 9.55 -18.15
CA GLY A 403 -14.57 9.73 -16.71
C GLY A 403 -15.19 11.00 -16.14
N ALA A 404 -15.90 11.82 -16.92
CA ALA A 404 -16.50 13.06 -16.42
C ALA A 404 -17.90 12.82 -15.81
N HIS A 405 -18.16 13.42 -14.66
CA HIS A 405 -19.42 13.28 -13.92
C HIS A 405 -19.91 14.61 -13.35
N VAL A 406 -21.24 14.75 -13.24
CA VAL A 406 -21.92 15.79 -12.45
C VAL A 406 -22.74 15.11 -11.37
N VAL A 407 -22.62 15.57 -10.13
CA VAL A 407 -23.43 15.07 -9.01
C VAL A 407 -24.35 16.17 -8.52
N VAL A 408 -25.65 15.86 -8.40
CA VAL A 408 -26.67 16.77 -7.84
C VAL A 408 -27.35 16.09 -6.66
N ASN A 409 -27.20 16.65 -5.44
CA ASN A 409 -27.74 16.08 -4.20
C ASN A 409 -27.43 14.57 -4.03
N GLY A 410 -26.21 14.15 -4.39
CA GLY A 410 -25.77 12.76 -4.30
C GLY A 410 -26.19 11.86 -5.46
N LYS A 411 -27.00 12.34 -6.40
CA LYS A 411 -27.30 11.61 -7.64
C LYS A 411 -26.25 11.91 -8.69
N ASP A 412 -25.64 10.85 -9.22
CA ASP A 412 -24.56 10.90 -10.19
C ASP A 412 -25.07 10.85 -11.64
N TYR A 413 -24.49 11.69 -12.50
CA TYR A 413 -24.74 11.77 -13.93
C TYR A 413 -23.41 11.67 -14.68
N ALA A 414 -23.11 10.47 -15.19
CA ALA A 414 -21.95 10.22 -16.05
C ALA A 414 -22.12 10.93 -17.41
N ILE A 415 -21.03 11.49 -17.93
CA ILE A 415 -21.01 12.24 -19.19
C ILE A 415 -20.25 11.44 -20.24
N THR A 416 -20.96 11.05 -21.28
CA THR A 416 -20.39 10.35 -22.43
C THR A 416 -20.06 11.35 -23.53
N PRO A 417 -18.87 11.29 -24.17
CA PRO A 417 -18.55 12.14 -25.30
C PRO A 417 -19.49 11.85 -26.48
N TYR A 418 -19.86 12.89 -27.23
CA TYR A 418 -20.60 12.75 -28.48
C TYR A 418 -19.64 12.31 -29.59
N GLY A 419 -19.56 11.00 -29.79
CA GLY A 419 -18.67 10.37 -30.77
C GLY A 419 -17.19 10.41 -30.37
N ASN A 420 -16.34 9.83 -31.22
CA ASN A 420 -14.95 9.49 -30.87
C ASN A 420 -13.98 10.69 -30.81
N ALA A 421 -14.44 11.89 -31.19
CA ALA A 421 -13.59 13.07 -31.33
C ALA A 421 -13.89 14.19 -30.31
N GLN A 422 -14.95 14.07 -29.50
CA GLN A 422 -15.24 15.08 -28.48
C GLN A 422 -14.27 14.96 -27.31
N SER A 423 -13.67 16.09 -26.92
CA SER A 423 -12.91 16.23 -25.69
C SER A 423 -13.88 16.57 -24.55
N LEU A 424 -13.69 15.94 -23.40
CA LEU A 424 -14.39 16.24 -22.15
C LEU A 424 -13.60 17.22 -21.28
N LYS A 425 -12.60 17.92 -21.83
CA LYS A 425 -11.93 19.04 -21.13
C LYS A 425 -12.89 20.16 -20.77
N THR A 426 -13.95 20.33 -21.55
CA THR A 426 -15.09 21.20 -21.25
C THR A 426 -16.35 20.39 -21.38
N ILE A 427 -17.22 20.49 -20.39
CA ILE A 427 -18.52 19.82 -20.39
C ILE A 427 -19.66 20.84 -20.40
N ARG A 428 -20.75 20.46 -21.05
CA ARG A 428 -22.04 21.14 -20.99
C ARG A 428 -23.11 20.07 -20.92
N VAL A 429 -23.82 19.97 -19.81
CA VAL A 429 -24.82 18.92 -19.59
C VAL A 429 -26.04 19.48 -18.88
N ASP A 430 -27.21 19.03 -19.31
CA ASP A 430 -28.49 19.35 -18.66
C ASP A 430 -28.79 18.29 -17.60
N VAL A 431 -28.97 18.73 -16.35
CA VAL A 431 -29.26 17.84 -15.21
C VAL A 431 -30.56 18.24 -14.50
N PRO A 432 -31.38 17.26 -14.07
CA PRO A 432 -32.51 17.52 -13.19
C PRO A 432 -32.03 18.05 -11.84
N ALA A 433 -32.54 19.21 -11.44
CA ALA A 433 -32.22 19.84 -10.15
C ALA A 433 -33.28 20.86 -9.72
N ALA A 434 -33.26 21.22 -8.44
CA ALA A 434 -34.12 22.23 -7.83
C ALA A 434 -33.33 23.41 -7.25
N ASP A 435 -34.04 24.51 -6.95
CA ASP A 435 -33.46 25.62 -6.19
C ASP A 435 -32.98 25.16 -4.81
N GLY A 436 -31.77 25.57 -4.43
CA GLY A 436 -31.14 25.18 -3.16
C GLY A 436 -30.35 23.87 -3.21
N ASP A 437 -30.47 23.07 -4.29
CA ASP A 437 -29.68 21.86 -4.48
C ASP A 437 -28.19 22.18 -4.52
N VAL A 438 -27.38 21.22 -4.08
CA VAL A 438 -25.92 21.31 -4.12
C VAL A 438 -25.41 20.37 -5.20
N LEU A 439 -24.57 20.91 -6.08
CA LEU A 439 -23.91 20.14 -7.12
C LEU A 439 -22.40 20.28 -7.09
N TYR A 440 -21.69 19.28 -7.61
CA TYR A 440 -20.27 19.35 -7.91
C TYR A 440 -19.96 18.52 -9.15
N MET A 441 -18.80 18.77 -9.75
CA MET A 441 -18.26 17.99 -10.85
C MET A 441 -17.09 17.15 -10.37
N TYR A 442 -16.88 16.00 -10.99
CA TYR A 442 -15.64 15.26 -10.80
C TYR A 442 -15.24 14.49 -12.06
N TYR A 443 -13.96 14.11 -12.10
CA TYR A 443 -13.43 13.18 -13.08
C TYR A 443 -12.91 11.94 -12.36
N ASP A 444 -13.33 10.75 -12.76
CA ASP A 444 -12.78 9.47 -12.35
C ASP A 444 -11.90 8.91 -13.48
N LEU A 445 -10.60 9.05 -13.31
CA LEU A 445 -9.60 8.73 -14.33
C LEU A 445 -8.96 7.38 -14.00
N GLY A 446 -9.79 6.34 -13.90
CA GLY A 446 -9.38 4.98 -13.55
C GLY A 446 -9.06 4.81 -12.07
N GLY A 447 -9.88 5.35 -11.17
CA GLY A 447 -9.66 5.30 -9.72
C GLY A 447 -9.05 6.58 -9.15
N TYR A 448 -8.37 7.39 -9.99
CA TYR A 448 -7.90 8.71 -9.62
C TYR A 448 -8.99 9.76 -9.82
N VAL A 449 -9.61 10.19 -8.72
CA VAL A 449 -10.77 11.06 -8.70
C VAL A 449 -10.39 12.50 -8.40
N ILE A 450 -10.79 13.44 -9.26
CA ILE A 450 -10.51 14.87 -9.13
C ILE A 450 -11.82 15.64 -9.09
N LYS A 451 -12.05 16.41 -8.01
CA LYS A 451 -13.35 17.05 -7.73
C LYS A 451 -13.27 18.56 -7.82
N SER A 452 -14.35 19.18 -8.29
CA SER A 452 -14.57 20.62 -8.15
C SER A 452 -15.01 20.99 -6.74
N GLY A 453 -15.00 22.28 -6.44
CA GLY A 453 -15.81 22.81 -5.33
C GLY A 453 -17.31 22.60 -5.58
N SER A 454 -18.11 22.57 -4.52
CA SER A 454 -19.57 22.46 -4.63
C SER A 454 -20.23 23.83 -4.86
N VAL A 455 -21.26 23.85 -5.71
CA VAL A 455 -22.08 25.03 -6.03
C VAL A 455 -23.51 24.77 -5.57
N ARG A 456 -24.11 25.73 -4.86
CA ARG A 456 -25.54 25.72 -4.55
C ARG A 456 -26.30 26.39 -5.69
N ILE A 457 -27.27 25.69 -6.25
CA ILE A 457 -28.15 26.20 -7.31
C ILE A 457 -28.98 27.35 -6.74
N LYS A 458 -29.03 28.45 -7.50
CA LYS A 458 -29.94 29.56 -7.26
C LYS A 458 -31.03 29.50 -8.31
N GLY A 459 -32.27 29.35 -7.85
CA GLY A 459 -33.44 29.36 -8.70
C GLY A 459 -33.61 30.69 -9.44
N PRO A 460 -34.39 30.70 -10.53
CA PRO A 460 -34.76 31.95 -11.18
C PRO A 460 -35.39 32.86 -10.12
N ALA A 461 -34.90 34.10 -10.03
CA ALA A 461 -35.46 35.09 -9.12
C ALA A 461 -36.98 35.12 -9.33
N PRO A 462 -37.79 35.00 -8.26
CA PRO A 462 -39.24 34.97 -8.40
C PRO A 462 -39.66 36.20 -9.20
N THR A 463 -40.33 35.98 -10.34
CA THR A 463 -40.88 37.07 -11.12
C THR A 463 -41.76 37.88 -10.17
N PRO A 464 -41.53 39.20 -10.01
CA PRO A 464 -42.26 40.01 -9.05
C PRO A 464 -43.76 39.79 -9.29
N SER A 465 -44.41 39.12 -8.34
CA SER A 465 -45.82 38.84 -8.42
C SER A 465 -46.55 40.19 -8.47
N PRO A 466 -47.47 40.42 -9.42
CA PRO A 466 -48.23 41.67 -9.45
C PRO A 466 -48.92 41.84 -8.10
N THR A 467 -48.63 42.98 -7.45
CA THR A 467 -49.09 43.34 -6.11
C THR A 467 -50.55 42.93 -5.89
N PRO A 468 -50.84 41.93 -5.03
CA PRO A 468 -52.20 41.57 -4.71
C PRO A 468 -52.89 42.74 -4.02
N LYS A 469 -54.03 43.17 -4.58
CA LYS A 469 -54.90 44.18 -3.97
C LYS A 469 -55.36 43.65 -2.61
N ALA A 470 -55.07 44.40 -1.55
CA ALA A 470 -55.32 44.04 -0.16
C ALA A 470 -56.76 43.54 0.04
N THR A 471 -56.90 42.31 0.53
CA THR A 471 -58.17 41.73 0.98
C THR A 471 -58.00 41.24 2.43
N PRO A 472 -59.02 41.39 3.30
CA PRO A 472 -58.84 41.39 4.74
C PRO A 472 -58.55 40.02 5.35
N LYS A 473 -57.70 40.09 6.37
CA LYS A 473 -57.23 39.07 7.31
C LYS A 473 -58.36 38.18 7.87
N PRO A 474 -58.29 36.84 7.71
CA PRO A 474 -59.04 35.90 8.52
C PRO A 474 -58.27 35.49 9.78
N THR A 475 -59.07 35.25 10.81
CA THR A 475 -58.79 34.98 12.22
C THR A 475 -58.01 33.68 12.46
N GLN A 476 -57.05 33.74 13.39
CA GLN A 476 -56.24 32.61 13.87
C GLN A 476 -57.06 31.62 14.71
N ALA A 477 -56.83 30.32 14.47
CA ALA A 477 -57.22 29.21 15.34
C ALA A 477 -55.99 28.69 16.14
N PRO A 478 -56.18 28.06 17.30
CA PRO A 478 -55.14 27.94 18.33
C PRO A 478 -54.14 26.81 18.07
N THR A 479 -52.87 27.15 18.29
CA THR A 479 -51.68 26.29 18.21
C THR A 479 -51.64 25.27 19.34
N LYS A 480 -51.46 23.98 19.02
CA LYS A 480 -51.09 22.94 20.00
C LYS A 480 -49.59 23.04 20.32
N LYS A 481 -49.30 22.92 21.61
CA LYS A 481 -47.98 22.98 22.26
C LYS A 481 -47.15 21.71 21.96
N PRO A 482 -45.86 21.80 21.60
CA PRO A 482 -44.95 20.66 21.60
C PRO A 482 -44.34 20.44 22.99
N THR A 483 -44.24 19.17 23.38
CA THR A 483 -43.44 18.66 24.50
C THR A 483 -42.00 18.40 24.06
N SER A 484 -41.02 18.84 24.87
CA SER A 484 -39.59 18.44 24.80
C SER A 484 -39.28 17.40 25.89
N PRO A 485 -38.03 16.90 26.02
CA PRO A 485 -37.31 15.99 25.12
C PRO A 485 -36.95 14.66 25.84
N SER A 486 -36.85 13.54 25.12
CA SER A 486 -36.16 12.36 25.66
C SER A 486 -34.70 12.39 25.22
N SER A 487 -33.81 12.56 26.18
CA SER A 487 -32.36 12.41 26.06
C SER A 487 -32.02 10.97 25.69
N GLY A 488 -31.61 10.74 24.44
CA GLY A 488 -30.83 9.58 24.03
C GLY A 488 -29.51 10.09 23.48
N THR A 489 -28.40 9.77 24.13
CA THR A 489 -27.07 10.09 23.65
C THR A 489 -26.84 9.27 22.37
N ALA A 490 -26.79 9.93 21.20
CA ALA A 490 -26.35 9.28 19.97
C ALA A 490 -24.83 9.07 20.04
N PHE A 491 -24.37 7.84 19.85
CA PHE A 491 -22.94 7.52 19.73
C PHE A 491 -22.37 8.16 18.47
N LYS A 492 -21.14 8.67 18.55
CA LYS A 492 -20.41 9.25 17.41
C LYS A 492 -19.52 8.19 16.77
N SER A 493 -19.15 8.37 15.49
CA SER A 493 -18.08 7.54 14.93
C SER A 493 -16.79 7.79 15.71
N ASN A 494 -16.12 6.70 16.10
CA ASN A 494 -14.98 6.60 17.03
C ASN A 494 -15.28 6.42 18.53
N ASP A 495 -16.52 6.20 18.95
CA ASP A 495 -16.76 5.70 20.31
C ASP A 495 -16.29 4.24 20.44
N ILE A 496 -15.45 3.94 21.44
CA ILE A 496 -14.99 2.57 21.74
C ILE A 496 -15.90 1.97 22.81
N LEU A 497 -16.54 0.84 22.48
CA LEU A 497 -17.39 0.10 23.42
C LEU A 497 -16.61 -1.09 23.97
N TYR A 498 -16.61 -1.27 25.29
CA TYR A 498 -16.06 -2.47 25.93
C TYR A 498 -17.20 -3.29 26.53
N LEU A 499 -17.20 -4.58 26.24
CA LEU A 499 -18.17 -5.55 26.78
C LEU A 499 -17.47 -6.41 27.83
N GLU A 500 -18.06 -6.47 29.01
CA GLU A 500 -17.64 -7.38 30.07
C GLU A 500 -18.40 -8.69 29.89
N ILE A 501 -17.69 -9.75 29.48
CA ILE A 501 -18.28 -11.07 29.27
C ILE A 501 -17.87 -11.94 30.47
N THR A 502 -18.85 -12.51 31.16
CA THR A 502 -18.58 -13.41 32.29
C THR A 502 -18.10 -14.78 31.78
N PRO A 503 -17.32 -15.53 32.57
CA PRO A 503 -16.76 -16.83 32.15
C PRO A 503 -17.82 -17.83 31.65
N ALA A 504 -19.04 -17.78 32.19
CA ALA A 504 -20.14 -18.66 31.81
C ALA A 504 -20.65 -18.47 30.36
N VAL A 505 -20.39 -17.31 29.74
CA VAL A 505 -20.79 -17.02 28.35
C VAL A 505 -19.68 -17.39 27.35
N ALA A 506 -18.42 -17.44 27.79
CA ALA A 506 -17.27 -17.70 26.93
C ALA A 506 -17.20 -19.16 26.43
N GLU A 507 -17.58 -20.15 27.24
CA GLU A 507 -17.58 -21.57 26.82
C GLU A 507 -18.59 -21.87 25.69
N TYR A 508 -19.65 -21.09 25.54
CA TYR A 508 -20.72 -21.35 24.56
C TYR A 508 -20.50 -20.69 23.19
N ILE A 509 -19.54 -19.77 23.08
CA ILE A 509 -19.19 -19.07 21.82
C ILE A 509 -18.33 -19.95 20.89
N VAL A 510 -17.77 -21.04 21.42
CA VAL A 510 -16.88 -21.94 20.66
C VAL A 510 -17.64 -22.74 19.59
N SER A 511 -18.99 -22.78 19.60
CA SER A 511 -19.73 -23.70 18.73
C SER A 511 -20.88 -23.12 17.91
N ASN A 512 -21.25 -21.83 17.99
CA ASN A 512 -22.29 -21.23 17.13
C ASN A 512 -22.26 -19.69 17.11
N GLU A 513 -22.88 -19.13 16.06
CA GLU A 513 -23.09 -17.69 15.84
C GLU A 513 -23.85 -17.05 17.02
N LEU A 514 -23.30 -15.99 17.62
CA LEU A 514 -23.96 -15.24 18.71
C LEU A 514 -24.61 -13.98 18.14
N LYS A 515 -25.94 -13.90 18.25
CA LYS A 515 -26.74 -12.71 17.91
C LYS A 515 -27.22 -12.04 19.19
N ILE A 516 -26.75 -10.83 19.46
CA ILE A 516 -27.20 -10.04 20.62
C ILE A 516 -28.14 -8.94 20.14
N SER A 517 -29.32 -8.86 20.76
CA SER A 517 -30.33 -7.82 20.54
C SER A 517 -30.40 -6.90 21.77
N TYR A 518 -30.17 -5.60 21.57
CA TYR A 518 -30.41 -4.59 22.60
C TYR A 518 -30.95 -3.32 21.96
N ASN A 519 -32.12 -2.86 22.42
CA ASN A 519 -32.76 -1.62 21.95
C ASN A 519 -32.93 -1.49 20.42
N GLY A 520 -33.17 -2.61 19.72
CA GLY A 520 -33.42 -2.61 18.27
C GLY A 520 -32.18 -2.68 17.38
N TYR A 521 -31.00 -2.93 17.96
CA TYR A 521 -29.74 -3.15 17.23
C TYR A 521 -29.32 -4.62 17.30
N TYR A 522 -28.72 -5.13 16.22
CA TYR A 522 -28.20 -6.49 16.11
C TYR A 522 -26.67 -6.47 16.05
N LEU A 523 -26.01 -7.21 16.94
CA LEU A 523 -24.59 -7.54 16.83
C LEU A 523 -24.48 -8.99 16.34
N VAL A 524 -23.80 -9.21 15.22
CA VAL A 524 -23.50 -10.55 14.68
C VAL A 524 -22.00 -10.76 14.74
N MET A 525 -21.54 -11.76 15.50
CA MET A 525 -20.13 -12.17 15.50
C MET A 525 -19.96 -13.47 14.72
N ILE A 526 -19.13 -13.46 13.69
CA ILE A 526 -18.72 -14.64 12.92
C ILE A 526 -17.22 -14.85 13.20
N SER A 527 -16.84 -16.03 13.67
CA SER A 527 -15.42 -16.40 13.81
C SER A 527 -15.18 -17.78 13.19
N PRO A 528 -14.11 -17.94 12.39
CA PRO A 528 -13.50 -19.24 12.15
C PRO A 528 -12.38 -19.48 13.19
N GLY A 529 -12.62 -20.42 14.10
CA GLY A 529 -11.57 -21.26 14.72
C GLY A 529 -10.75 -20.68 15.88
N HIS A 530 -10.96 -21.27 17.06
CA HIS A 530 -10.12 -21.29 18.27
C HIS A 530 -9.99 -19.99 19.10
N ALA A 531 -10.74 -19.92 20.21
CA ALA A 531 -10.48 -19.00 21.31
C ALA A 531 -9.96 -19.78 22.53
N PHE A 532 -8.87 -19.31 23.15
CA PHE A 532 -8.41 -19.77 24.46
C PHE A 532 -8.92 -18.80 25.54
N VAL A 533 -9.51 -19.32 26.61
CA VAL A 533 -9.98 -18.54 27.77
C VAL A 533 -8.93 -18.64 28.88
N SER A 534 -8.51 -17.51 29.45
CA SER A 534 -7.85 -17.45 30.76
C SER A 534 -8.53 -16.38 31.61
N ASP A 535 -8.57 -16.60 32.92
CA ASP A 535 -9.65 -16.20 33.83
C ASP A 535 -9.95 -14.70 34.03
N ASP A 536 -9.22 -13.73 33.47
CA ASP A 536 -9.43 -12.31 33.82
C ASP A 536 -9.04 -11.27 32.74
N LYS A 537 -9.52 -11.34 31.48
CA LYS A 537 -9.19 -10.29 30.46
C LYS A 537 -10.31 -9.89 29.48
N TYR A 538 -10.33 -8.58 29.17
CA TYR A 538 -11.31 -7.85 28.36
C TYR A 538 -11.10 -8.01 26.84
N LEU A 539 -12.18 -8.00 26.06
CA LEU A 539 -12.15 -7.89 24.59
C LEU A 539 -12.31 -6.41 24.17
N ILE A 540 -11.44 -5.91 23.29
CA ILE A 540 -11.51 -4.54 22.76
C ILE A 540 -11.85 -4.64 21.27
N SER A 541 -12.96 -4.03 20.83
CA SER A 541 -13.31 -3.92 19.42
C SER A 541 -13.63 -2.47 19.05
N ARG A 542 -13.20 -2.05 17.85
CA ARG A 542 -13.45 -0.71 17.30
C ARG A 542 -14.61 -0.78 16.32
N VAL A 543 -15.68 -0.01 16.57
CA VAL A 543 -16.81 0.09 15.63
C VAL A 543 -16.48 1.12 14.54
N THR A 544 -16.46 0.69 13.29
CA THR A 544 -16.02 1.52 12.15
C THR A 544 -17.15 2.10 11.29
N SER A 545 -18.42 1.74 11.49
CA SER A 545 -19.53 2.37 10.76
C SER A 545 -20.87 2.39 11.51
N TYR A 546 -21.74 3.35 11.17
CA TYR A 546 -23.09 3.56 11.70
C TYR A 546 -24.07 3.80 10.55
N THR A 547 -25.20 3.07 10.52
CA THR A 547 -26.35 3.41 9.66
C THR A 547 -27.64 3.46 10.50
N ASN A 548 -28.45 4.49 10.26
CA ASN A 548 -29.74 4.71 10.92
C ASN A 548 -30.81 3.80 10.28
N PRO A 549 -31.78 3.26 11.03
CA PRO A 549 -32.73 2.30 10.49
C PRO A 549 -33.85 3.01 9.71
N ILE A 550 -33.95 2.73 8.41
CA ILE A 550 -35.21 2.81 7.67
C ILE A 550 -35.50 1.38 7.20
N SER A 551 -36.48 0.75 7.86
CA SER A 551 -37.24 -0.47 7.49
C SER A 551 -36.58 -1.50 6.56
N ASP A 552 -36.38 -2.72 7.08
CA ASP A 552 -35.90 -3.98 6.45
C ASP A 552 -34.36 -4.15 6.30
N PRO A 553 -33.82 -5.36 6.55
CA PRO A 553 -32.76 -5.54 7.53
C PRO A 553 -31.39 -5.11 6.98
N PRO A 554 -30.71 -4.14 7.63
CA PRO A 554 -29.32 -3.85 7.34
C PRO A 554 -28.42 -4.90 8.00
N PHE A 555 -27.51 -5.50 7.23
CA PHE A 555 -26.39 -6.25 7.77
C PHE A 555 -25.32 -5.26 8.29
N LEU A 556 -24.87 -5.48 9.53
CA LEU A 556 -23.71 -4.81 10.09
C LEU A 556 -22.48 -5.68 9.76
N GLU A 557 -21.57 -5.15 8.96
CA GLU A 557 -20.28 -5.79 8.70
C GLU A 557 -19.26 -5.32 9.75
N VAL A 558 -18.77 -6.24 10.57
CA VAL A 558 -17.72 -5.96 11.57
C VAL A 558 -16.45 -6.67 11.13
N THR A 559 -15.46 -5.89 10.70
CA THR A 559 -14.10 -6.41 10.40
C THR A 559 -13.27 -6.41 11.69
N GLY A 560 -13.03 -7.58 12.26
CA GLY A 560 -12.05 -7.76 13.33
C GLY A 560 -10.70 -8.19 12.75
N ARG A 561 -9.61 -7.47 13.06
CA ARG A 561 -8.24 -7.98 12.84
C ARG A 561 -7.78 -8.74 14.09
N TYR A 562 -7.39 -9.99 13.90
CA TYR A 562 -6.80 -10.82 14.94
C TYR A 562 -5.30 -10.53 15.04
N TRP A 563 -4.80 -10.22 16.24
CA TRP A 563 -3.36 -10.18 16.51
C TRP A 563 -2.99 -11.45 17.28
N SER A 564 -2.39 -12.41 16.60
CA SER A 564 -1.78 -13.57 17.26
C SER A 564 -0.26 -13.42 17.25
N SER A 565 0.34 -13.11 18.39
CA SER A 565 1.77 -13.28 18.59
C SER A 565 2.06 -14.76 18.85
N TYR A 566 2.68 -15.44 17.89
CA TYR A 566 3.31 -16.75 18.12
C TYR A 566 4.80 -16.54 18.42
N GLY A 567 5.22 -16.80 19.66
CA GLY A 567 6.63 -17.06 19.98
C GLY A 567 7.25 -16.25 21.13
N SER A 568 7.11 -16.81 22.33
CA SER A 568 8.00 -16.74 23.52
C SER A 568 8.62 -15.41 23.98
N ASP A 569 8.18 -15.02 25.17
CA ASP A 569 8.88 -14.20 26.19
C ASP A 569 8.97 -12.68 25.96
N ASP A 570 7.82 -11.99 26.01
CA ASP A 570 7.48 -11.09 27.13
C ASP A 570 6.13 -10.39 26.86
N ASN A 571 5.27 -10.44 27.86
CA ASN A 571 3.90 -9.94 27.85
C ASN A 571 3.80 -8.41 27.68
N GLN A 572 3.25 -7.93 26.57
CA GLN A 572 2.57 -6.62 26.57
C GLN A 572 1.06 -6.83 26.72
N PHE A 573 0.63 -6.96 27.97
CA PHE A 573 -0.78 -6.85 28.33
C PHE A 573 -1.01 -5.47 28.96
N TRP A 574 -2.05 -4.78 28.51
CA TRP A 574 -2.48 -3.53 29.12
C TRP A 574 -3.20 -3.83 30.44
N ASP A 575 -2.73 -3.23 31.54
CA ASP A 575 -3.36 -3.32 32.85
C ASP A 575 -4.71 -2.56 32.86
N LYS A 576 -5.66 -3.02 33.67
CA LYS A 576 -6.96 -2.37 33.94
C LYS A 576 -6.79 -0.89 34.29
N ASP A 577 -5.77 -0.58 35.10
CA ASP A 577 -5.47 0.79 35.50
C ASP A 577 -5.05 1.69 34.32
N PHE A 578 -4.40 1.11 33.29
CA PHE A 578 -4.08 1.82 32.05
C PHE A 578 -5.34 2.12 31.22
N VAL A 579 -6.25 1.13 31.12
CA VAL A 579 -7.50 1.28 30.36
C VAL A 579 -8.44 2.29 31.02
N GLU A 580 -8.61 2.22 32.34
CA GLU A 580 -9.48 3.14 33.08
C GLU A 580 -8.94 4.58 33.15
N SER A 581 -7.62 4.78 32.99
CA SER A 581 -7.00 6.11 32.99
C SER A 581 -7.00 6.81 31.62
N HIS A 582 -7.12 6.06 30.52
CA HIS A 582 -6.99 6.61 29.16
C HIS A 582 -8.29 6.57 28.34
N PHE A 583 -9.33 5.84 28.79
CA PHE A 583 -10.59 5.70 28.07
C PHE A 583 -11.80 6.01 28.96
N GLN A 584 -12.81 6.68 28.38
CA GLN A 584 -14.02 7.08 29.12
C GLN A 584 -15.03 5.91 29.15
N LYS A 585 -15.44 5.46 30.34
CA LYS A 585 -16.48 4.44 30.48
C LYS A 585 -17.86 5.01 30.09
N VAL A 586 -18.45 4.50 29.02
CA VAL A 586 -19.71 5.03 28.46
C VAL A 586 -20.96 4.21 28.88
N GLY A 587 -20.79 3.04 29.51
CA GLY A 587 -21.91 2.22 30.01
C GLY A 587 -21.51 0.88 30.63
N THR A 588 -22.50 0.08 31.06
CA THR A 588 -22.35 -1.31 31.50
C THR A 588 -23.57 -2.10 31.03
N LEU A 589 -23.36 -3.21 30.32
CA LEU A 589 -24.43 -4.08 29.83
C LEU A 589 -24.58 -5.27 30.78
N ASP A 590 -25.72 -5.37 31.45
CA ASP A 590 -26.05 -6.50 32.33
C ASP A 590 -26.66 -7.64 31.49
N LEU A 591 -25.85 -8.64 31.18
CA LEU A 591 -26.23 -9.77 30.33
C LEU A 591 -27.33 -10.65 30.95
N ASN A 592 -27.63 -10.51 32.25
CA ASN A 592 -28.74 -11.23 32.89
C ASN A 592 -30.12 -10.71 32.47
N LYS A 593 -30.19 -9.61 31.71
CA LYS A 593 -31.42 -8.97 31.24
C LYS A 593 -31.61 -9.05 29.72
N ALA A 594 -30.71 -9.73 29.01
CA ALA A 594 -30.80 -9.90 27.56
C ALA A 594 -31.69 -11.11 27.20
N ASN A 595 -32.50 -10.97 26.15
CA ASN A 595 -33.27 -12.08 25.57
C ASN A 595 -32.45 -12.74 24.46
N PHE A 596 -32.31 -14.06 24.54
CA PHE A 596 -31.59 -14.88 23.54
C PHE A 596 -32.61 -15.61 22.66
N GLY A 597 -32.42 -15.55 21.33
CA GLY A 597 -33.21 -16.29 20.35
C GLY A 597 -32.30 -17.04 19.38
N PHE A 598 -32.62 -18.30 19.08
CA PHE A 598 -31.88 -19.16 18.16
C PHE A 598 -32.76 -19.48 16.94
N SER A 599 -32.22 -19.31 15.72
CA SER A 599 -32.81 -19.84 14.49
C SER A 599 -31.84 -20.87 13.92
N GLY A 600 -32.25 -22.14 13.89
CA GLY A 600 -31.47 -23.19 13.22
C GLY A 600 -32.02 -23.42 11.83
N ASP A 601 -31.21 -23.17 10.80
CA ASP A 601 -31.37 -23.75 9.47
C ASP A 601 -30.15 -24.67 9.25
N GLY A 602 -30.42 -25.91 8.85
CA GLY A 602 -29.48 -27.03 8.84
C GLY A 602 -28.65 -27.21 7.57
#